data_AF-A0A3B9ABU4-F1
#
_entry.id   AF-A0A3B9ABU4-F1
#
_cell.length_a   1.000
_cell.length_b   1.000
_cell.length_c   1.000
_cell.angle_alpha   90.00
_cell.angle_beta   90.00
_cell.angle_gamma   90.00
#
_symmetry.space_group_name_H-M   'P 1'
#
loop_
_entity.id
_entity.type
_entity.pdbx_description
1 polymer ?
#
loop_
_entity_poly.entity_id
_entity_poly.type
_entity_poly.pdbx_seq_one_letter_code
_entity_poly.pdbx_strand_id
1 'polypeptide(L)' 'VYDFQKRTSVIACSPEGASRLAKAASVLARSESLTAHARSAEYRIRD' A
#
# COMPACT_ATOMS: atom_id res chain seq x y z
N VAL A 1 19.24 -1.37 25.89
CA VAL A 1 18.95 -0.07 25.21
C VAL A 1 17.74 -0.20 24.27
N TYR A 2 17.64 -1.27 23.48
CA TYR A 2 16.45 -1.53 22.64
C TYR A 2 15.15 -1.74 23.43
N ASP A 3 15.22 -2.17 24.69
CA ASP A 3 14.05 -2.38 25.56
C ASP A 3 13.24 -1.10 25.81
N PHE A 4 13.85 0.07 25.57
CA PHE A 4 13.25 1.39 25.77
C PHE A 4 13.23 2.25 24.50
N GLN A 5 13.44 1.65 23.32
CA GLN A 5 13.37 2.35 22.05
C GLN A 5 12.15 1.90 21.24
N LYS A 6 11.53 2.84 20.52
CA LYS A 6 10.50 2.53 19.50
C LYS A 6 11.10 2.78 18.12
N ARG A 7 10.76 1.91 17.17
CA ARG A 7 11.12 2.06 15.76
C ARG A 7 9.88 2.41 14.97
N THR A 8 9.95 3.49 14.19
CA THR A 8 8.90 3.91 13.27
C THR A 8 9.37 3.71 11.84
N SER A 9 8.53 3.10 11.01
CA SER A 9 8.76 3.01 9.57
C SER A 9 8.17 4.23 8.86
N VAL A 10 8.95 4.81 7.95
CA VAL A 10 8.49 5.87 7.05
C VAL A 10 8.64 5.36 5.63
N ILE A 11 7.55 5.34 4.87
CA ILE A 11 7.52 4.87 3.48
C ILE A 11 6.95 6.01 2.62
N ALA A 12 7.70 6.42 1.61
CA ALA A 12 7.29 7.42 0.64
C ALA A 12 7.25 6.79 -0.75
N CYS A 13 6.13 6.93 -1.44
CA CYS A 13 5.97 6.48 -2.82
C CYS A 13 5.85 7.70 -3.73
N SER A 14 6.61 7.74 -4.83
CA SER A 14 6.31 8.68 -5.92
C SER A 14 4.94 8.34 -6.51
N PRO A 15 4.26 9.27 -7.20
CA PRO A 15 2.98 8.96 -7.84
C PRO A 15 3.05 7.78 -8.83
N GLU A 16 4.15 7.66 -9.58
CA GLU A 16 4.39 6.57 -10.54
C GLU A 16 4.64 5.26 -9.80
N GLY A 17 5.44 5.30 -8.74
CA GLY A 17 5.70 4.14 -7.87
C GLY A 17 4.43 3.64 -7.18
N ALA A 18 3.59 4.57 -6.68
CA ALA A 18 2.31 4.25 -6.07
C ALA A 18 1.35 3.59 -7.07
N SER A 19 1.25 4.11 -8.30
CA SER A 19 0.45 3.50 -9.38
C SER A 19 0.92 2.09 -9.71
N ARG A 20 2.24 1.86 -9.79
CA ARG A 20 2.80 0.52 -10.04
C ARG A 20 2.49 -0.46 -8.91
N LEU A 21 2.69 -0.05 -7.65
CA LEU A 21 2.44 -0.90 -6.47
C LEU A 21 0.95 -1.17 -6.27
N ALA A 22 0.08 -0.20 -6.58
CA ALA A 22 -1.37 -0.31 -6.44
C ALA A 22 -1.96 -1.50 -7.23
N LYS A 23 -1.39 -1.81 -8.40
CA LYS A 23 -1.84 -2.96 -9.22
C LYS A 23 -1.71 -4.28 -8.46
N ALA A 24 -0.56 -4.52 -7.81
CA ALA A 24 -0.34 -5.72 -7.00
C ALA A 24 -1.18 -5.69 -5.71
N ALA A 25 -1.24 -4.54 -5.03
CA ALA A 25 -2.00 -4.39 -3.79
C ALA A 25 -3.51 -4.63 -3.99
N SER A 26 -4.07 -4.19 -5.13
CA SER A 26 -5.47 -4.48 -5.50
C SER A 26 -5.72 -5.97 -5.63
N VAL A 27 -4.88 -6.70 -6.37
CA VAL A 27 -5.03 -8.16 -6.56
C VAL A 27 -5.03 -8.90 -5.22
N LEU A 28 -4.06 -8.60 -4.36
CA LEU A 28 -3.97 -9.21 -3.03
C LEU A 28 -5.21 -8.88 -2.19
N ALA A 29 -5.60 -7.61 -2.10
CA ALA A 29 -6.75 -7.18 -1.31
C ALA A 29 -8.08 -7.76 -1.84
N ARG A 30 -8.24 -7.94 -3.16
CA ARG A 30 -9.41 -8.62 -3.75
C ARG A 30 -9.44 -10.10 -3.37
N SER A 31 -8.29 -10.79 -3.41
CA SER A 31 -8.20 -12.20 -3.01
C SER A 31 -8.52 -12.43 -1.52
N GLU A 32 -8.29 -11.41 -0.69
CA GLU A 32 -8.60 -11.43 0.75
C GLU A 32 -9.99 -10.84 1.07
N SER A 33 -10.82 -10.56 0.06
CA SER A 33 -12.15 -9.93 0.23
C SER A 33 -12.14 -8.55 0.90
N LEU A 34 -10.98 -7.88 0.97
CA LEU A 34 -10.80 -6.55 1.56
C LEU A 34 -11.17 -5.43 0.56
N THR A 35 -12.44 -5.33 0.20
CA THR A 35 -12.93 -4.44 -0.87
C THR A 35 -12.51 -2.97 -0.72
N ALA A 36 -12.54 -2.44 0.51
CA ALA A 36 -12.13 -1.05 0.75
C ALA A 36 -10.63 -0.81 0.49
N HIS A 37 -9.79 -1.78 0.85
CA HIS A 37 -8.35 -1.72 0.61
C HIS A 37 -8.04 -1.83 -0.89
N ALA A 38 -8.71 -2.74 -1.59
CA ALA A 38 -8.58 -2.89 -3.03
C ALA A 38 -8.96 -1.61 -3.77
N ARG A 39 -10.13 -1.03 -3.45
CA ARG A 39 -10.57 0.24 -4.04
C ARG A 39 -9.60 1.38 -3.76
N SER A 40 -9.10 1.50 -2.52
CA SER A 40 -8.09 2.49 -2.17
C SER A 40 -6.87 2.38 -3.09
N ALA A 41 -6.34 1.18 -3.32
CA ALA A 41 -5.24 0.96 -4.26
C ALA A 41 -5.64 1.33 -5.70
N GLU A 42 -6.77 0.82 -6.19
CA GLU A 42 -7.27 1.03 -7.56
C GLU A 42 -7.42 2.52 -7.91
N TYR A 43 -7.89 3.35 -6.97
CA TYR A 43 -8.02 4.81 -7.18
C TYR A 43 -6.70 5.53 -7.46
N ARG A 44 -5.54 4.91 -7.18
CA ARG A 44 -4.23 5.51 -7.41
C ARG A 44 -3.58 5.05 -8.72
N ILE A 45 -4.20 4.11 -9.43
CA ILE A 45 -3.71 3.65 -10.73
C ILE A 45 -3.98 4.76 -11.75
N ARG A 46 -2.91 5.21 -12.40
CA ARG A 46 -2.98 6.10 -13.56
C ARG A 46 -2.95 5.22 -14.81
N ASP A 47 -3.94 5.39 -15.68
CA ASP A 47 -3.96 4.81 -17.02
C ASP A 47 -2.94 5.51 -17.94
#